data_AF-A0A7W1UJ46-F1
#
_entry.id   AF-A0A7W1UJ46-F1
#
_cell.length_a   1.000
_cell.length_b   1.000
_cell.length_c   1.000
_cell.angle_alpha   90.00
_cell.angle_beta   90.00
_cell.angle_gamma   90.00
#
_symmetry.space_group_name_H-M   'P 1'
#
loop_
_entity.id
_entity.type
_entity.pdbx_description
1 polymer ?
#
loop_
_entity_poly.entity_id
_entity_poly.type
_entity_poly.pdbx_seq_one_letter_code
_entity_poly.pdbx_strand_id
1 'polypeptide(L)'
;MHTGSVLVFLCHHLVGVAMEINCGFVRWASVALALSLAACDKGPTGPQSGALRVAVVTTGVEIDPDGYTYSVDGGTNQPITANGAVVIGGLAVGSHTVALSGLAANCTLSGANSQSVRVTGTDTATAFFQVACTSTRGILQISATTTGSDLDANGYGVLVQRGSETLGMARVGPNQTISIPEFPAGSYTATIVDVAGNCTLNGPATRTFTITAGATTQLPIQVTCTALPTILGFPFTDPAGDTLSNPGGSGAGAIDLLEIRGSYKADSLIMTFRFAAPVLPASARAANSLGGWVEFDTDENTTTGMSPATNAFGGNAALGVDYVLDLFSADSTSVDLDRVSTGGSLRVSARFSGDSLVVRIPLSALGNDDGNFKFAMVFGTEDRPTDIAPNAGVYAARRPGSMVQSAASRMLADAPPPSSGTTVYRRRDLGPSWRIERGH
;
A
#
# COMPACT_ATOMS: atom_id res chain seq x y z
N MET A 1 59.50 31.75 23.89
CA MET A 1 59.02 32.97 23.20
C MET A 1 57.54 33.08 23.56
N HIS A 2 57.09 34.04 24.38
CA HIS A 2 56.91 35.48 24.09
C HIS A 2 55.91 35.71 22.94
N THR A 3 54.88 36.54 23.04
CA THR A 3 54.40 37.51 24.09
C THR A 3 52.91 37.84 23.81
N GLY A 4 52.06 38.43 24.65
CA GLY A 4 52.11 38.97 26.04
C GLY A 4 50.64 39.22 26.53
N SER A 5 50.36 39.34 27.84
CA SER A 5 50.15 40.62 28.57
C SER A 5 49.00 41.49 28.00
N VAL A 6 47.94 41.91 28.71
CA VAL A 6 47.77 42.59 30.04
C VAL A 6 46.32 42.31 30.54
N LEU A 7 45.90 42.15 31.82
CA LEU A 7 46.38 42.42 33.20
C LEU A 7 45.84 43.74 33.85
N VAL A 8 45.91 43.86 35.19
CA VAL A 8 45.63 45.05 36.05
C VAL A 8 44.12 45.36 36.32
N PHE A 9 43.59 45.48 37.55
CA PHE A 9 44.06 45.04 38.89
C PHE A 9 42.91 44.96 39.96
N LEU A 10 43.22 45.28 41.23
CA LEU A 10 42.42 45.16 42.48
C LEU A 10 41.39 46.31 42.71
N CYS A 11 40.35 46.24 43.56
CA CYS A 11 40.12 45.67 44.92
C CYS A 11 40.44 46.64 46.10
N HIS A 12 39.74 46.46 47.25
CA HIS A 12 39.66 47.41 48.38
C HIS A 12 40.97 47.65 49.14
N HIS A 13 41.20 48.90 49.56
CA HIS A 13 41.49 49.27 50.96
C HIS A 13 41.37 50.80 51.17
N LEU A 14 40.84 51.23 52.31
CA LEU A 14 41.00 52.60 52.82
C LEU A 14 41.13 52.54 54.35
N VAL A 15 42.36 52.71 54.82
CA VAL A 15 42.69 52.86 56.25
C VAL A 15 42.67 54.36 56.58
N GLY A 16 42.16 54.71 57.76
CA GLY A 16 42.02 56.11 58.17
C GLY A 16 43.37 56.80 58.43
N VAL A 17 43.38 58.12 58.24
CA VAL A 17 44.42 59.04 58.72
C VAL A 17 43.72 60.12 59.54
N ALA A 18 44.21 60.37 60.76
CA ALA A 18 43.69 61.43 61.62
C ALA A 18 44.37 62.77 61.30
N MET A 19 43.62 63.89 61.39
CA MET A 19 44.22 65.22 61.34
C MET A 19 43.54 66.19 62.32
N GLU A 20 44.36 66.63 63.28
CA GLU A 20 44.33 67.85 64.09
C GLU A 20 43.05 68.33 64.81
N ILE A 21 43.24 68.55 66.12
CA ILE A 21 42.35 69.30 67.00
C ILE A 21 42.67 70.79 66.85
N ASN A 22 41.64 71.65 66.84
CA ASN A 22 41.81 73.03 67.27
C ASN A 22 40.60 73.51 68.09
N CYS A 23 40.83 74.29 69.15
CA CYS A 23 39.80 74.64 70.13
C CYS A 23 39.11 75.97 69.80
N GLY A 24 37.78 75.96 69.74
CA GLY A 24 36.95 77.17 69.65
C GLY A 24 35.86 77.19 70.72
N PHE A 25 36.00 78.04 71.73
CA PHE A 25 35.01 78.20 72.80
C PHE A 25 33.87 79.13 72.34
N VAL A 26 32.66 78.59 72.14
CA VAL A 26 31.42 79.38 72.05
C VAL A 26 30.34 78.71 72.92
N ARG A 27 29.43 79.52 73.49
CA ARG A 27 28.52 79.14 74.58
C ARG A 27 27.05 79.14 74.14
N TRP A 28 26.29 78.20 74.72
CA TRP A 28 24.82 78.20 74.90
C TRP A 28 23.93 78.01 73.65
N ALA A 29 23.20 76.88 73.61
CA ALA A 29 21.73 76.84 73.70
C ALA A 29 21.23 75.38 73.77
N SER A 30 20.14 75.13 74.49
CA SER A 30 19.56 73.78 74.62
C SER A 30 18.53 73.49 73.52
N VAL A 31 18.66 72.38 72.81
CA VAL A 31 17.60 71.79 71.99
C VAL A 31 17.51 70.29 72.30
N ALA A 32 16.38 69.84 72.81
CA ALA A 32 16.13 68.42 73.08
C ALA A 32 15.67 67.73 71.79
N LEU A 33 16.60 67.10 71.06
CA LEU A 33 16.27 66.28 69.90
C LEU A 33 15.84 64.88 70.36
N ALA A 34 14.53 64.63 70.40
CA ALA A 34 14.00 63.29 70.62
C ALA A 34 14.35 62.40 69.43
N LEU A 35 15.39 61.56 69.59
CA LEU A 35 15.88 60.69 68.53
C LEU A 35 14.92 59.51 68.32
N SER A 36 13.94 59.69 67.45
CA SER A 36 13.06 58.61 67.00
C SER A 36 13.88 57.56 66.25
N LEU A 37 14.04 56.39 66.88
CA LEU A 37 14.55 55.19 66.25
C LEU A 37 13.54 54.71 65.19
N ALA A 38 13.62 55.30 64.00
CA ALA A 38 13.00 54.78 62.80
C ALA A 38 13.69 53.45 62.44
N ALA A 39 13.21 52.36 63.04
CA ALA A 39 13.59 51.01 62.67
C ALA A 39 13.17 50.78 61.22
N CYS A 40 14.12 50.98 60.30
CA CYS A 40 13.93 50.67 58.89
C CYS A 40 14.01 49.15 58.75
N ASP A 41 12.89 48.47 58.99
CA ASP A 41 12.74 47.04 58.76
C ASP A 41 13.07 46.76 57.29
N LYS A 42 14.29 46.22 57.08
CA LYS A 42 14.66 45.63 55.80
C LYS A 42 13.84 44.35 55.64
N GLY A 43 12.67 44.51 55.00
CA GLY A 43 11.89 43.40 54.48
C GLY A 43 12.79 42.43 53.68
N PRO A 44 12.47 41.13 53.66
CA PRO A 44 13.41 40.07 53.31
C PRO A 44 14.09 40.33 51.96
N THR A 45 15.41 40.55 52.00
CA THR A 45 16.23 40.96 50.85
C THR A 45 16.58 39.81 49.90
N GLY A 46 15.68 38.81 49.80
CA GLY A 46 15.78 37.74 48.83
C GLY A 46 15.20 38.15 47.47
N PRO A 47 15.45 37.38 46.40
CA PRO A 47 14.79 37.59 45.12
C PRO A 47 13.27 37.43 45.29
N GLN A 48 12.51 38.47 44.97
CA GLN A 48 11.05 38.47 45.12
C GLN A 48 10.31 37.68 44.03
N SER A 49 11.05 37.21 43.02
CA SER A 49 10.53 36.36 41.95
C SER A 49 11.47 35.20 41.62
N GLY A 50 10.89 34.15 41.02
CA GLY A 50 11.56 32.98 40.48
C GLY A 50 10.98 32.60 39.12
N ALA A 51 11.07 31.33 38.76
CA ALA A 51 10.52 30.79 37.53
C ALA A 51 9.76 29.46 37.75
N LEU A 52 8.90 29.15 36.79
CA LEU A 52 8.13 27.91 36.69
C LEU A 52 8.36 27.29 35.31
N ARG A 53 8.83 26.04 35.27
CA ARG A 53 8.84 25.21 34.08
C ARG A 53 7.56 24.38 34.03
N VAL A 54 6.76 24.54 32.98
CA VAL A 54 5.64 23.64 32.67
C VAL A 54 6.14 22.66 31.61
N ALA A 55 5.97 21.37 31.85
CA ALA A 55 6.34 20.32 30.89
C ALA A 55 5.26 19.25 30.80
N VAL A 56 5.05 18.74 29.59
CA VAL A 56 4.17 17.61 29.30
C VAL A 56 5.00 16.49 28.70
N VAL A 57 4.70 15.24 29.06
CA VAL A 57 5.16 14.05 28.33
C VAL A 57 3.93 13.31 27.84
N THR A 58 3.89 13.03 26.54
CA THR A 58 2.79 12.29 25.90
C THR A 58 3.28 10.94 25.40
N THR A 59 2.62 9.88 25.83
CA THR A 59 2.78 8.52 25.33
C THR A 59 1.52 8.07 24.59
N GLY A 60 1.64 7.13 23.65
CA GLY A 60 0.51 6.68 22.85
C GLY A 60 0.87 6.48 21.37
N VAL A 61 -0.17 6.42 20.54
CA VAL A 61 -0.04 6.33 19.06
C VAL A 61 -0.81 7.44 18.34
N GLU A 62 -2.09 7.65 18.68
CA GLU A 62 -2.89 8.78 18.17
C GLU A 62 -2.68 9.98 19.10
N ILE A 63 -1.48 10.57 18.99
CA ILE A 63 -1.06 11.77 19.73
C ILE A 63 -1.91 12.98 19.32
N ASP A 64 -2.19 13.85 20.29
CA ASP A 64 -3.04 15.04 20.13
C ASP A 64 -2.53 16.00 19.04
N PRO A 65 -3.26 16.22 17.91
CA PRO A 65 -2.72 16.92 16.75
C PRO A 65 -2.55 18.44 16.92
N ASP A 66 -3.45 19.11 17.64
CA ASP A 66 -3.36 20.53 17.98
C ASP A 66 -2.65 20.79 19.33
N GLY A 67 -2.32 19.72 20.05
CA GLY A 67 -1.54 19.76 21.30
C GLY A 67 -2.41 20.02 22.52
N TYR A 68 -1.89 20.75 23.50
CA TYR A 68 -2.61 21.06 24.74
C TYR A 68 -2.55 22.56 25.05
N THR A 69 -3.28 22.96 26.09
CA THR A 69 -3.15 24.28 26.70
C THR A 69 -2.87 24.18 28.20
N TYR A 70 -2.08 25.10 28.74
CA TYR A 70 -1.88 25.26 30.17
C TYR A 70 -2.30 26.65 30.63
N SER A 71 -2.68 26.79 31.89
CA SER A 71 -2.86 28.07 32.57
C SER A 71 -2.17 28.08 33.92
N VAL A 72 -1.80 29.27 34.39
CA VAL A 72 -1.23 29.51 35.72
C VAL A 72 -2.18 30.44 36.49
N ASP A 73 -2.52 30.05 37.71
CA ASP A 73 -3.42 30.76 38.64
C ASP A 73 -4.79 31.14 38.07
N GLY A 74 -5.30 30.36 37.10
CA GLY A 74 -6.56 30.62 36.42
C GLY A 74 -6.49 31.72 35.34
N GLY A 75 -5.29 32.17 34.97
CA GLY A 75 -5.07 33.08 33.85
C GLY A 75 -5.33 32.45 32.48
N THR A 76 -5.22 33.26 31.42
CA THR A 76 -5.51 32.84 30.04
C THR A 76 -4.69 31.62 29.60
N ASN A 77 -5.37 30.58 29.12
CA ASN A 77 -4.77 29.38 28.54
C ASN A 77 -3.74 29.72 27.44
N GLN A 78 -2.55 29.14 27.54
CA GLN A 78 -1.44 29.24 26.57
C GLN A 78 -1.17 27.86 25.94
N PRO A 79 -0.78 27.78 24.66
CA PRO A 79 -0.50 26.50 24.00
C PRO A 79 0.78 25.84 24.52
N ILE A 80 0.79 24.51 24.54
CA ILE A 80 1.97 23.66 24.76
C ILE A 80 1.83 22.36 23.94
N THR A 81 2.85 22.04 23.14
CA THR A 81 2.80 20.86 22.27
C THR A 81 2.88 19.55 23.07
N ALA A 82 2.46 18.45 22.45
CA ALA A 82 2.80 17.10 22.95
C ALA A 82 4.32 16.96 23.14
N ASN A 83 4.73 16.35 24.26
CA ASN A 83 6.14 16.29 24.72
C ASN A 83 6.86 17.65 24.86
N GLY A 84 6.12 18.77 24.91
CA GLY A 84 6.66 20.13 25.00
C GLY A 84 7.02 20.58 26.43
N ALA A 85 7.84 21.62 26.52
CA ALA A 85 8.15 22.30 27.78
C ALA A 85 8.39 23.81 27.56
N VAL A 86 7.95 24.62 28.52
CA VAL A 86 8.09 26.09 28.54
C VAL A 86 8.56 26.55 29.93
N VAL A 87 9.28 27.68 29.99
CA VAL A 87 9.72 28.30 31.24
C VAL A 87 9.13 29.70 31.34
N ILE A 88 8.49 29.98 32.49
CA ILE A 88 7.76 31.20 32.80
C ILE A 88 8.53 31.90 33.92
N GLY A 89 9.24 32.98 33.59
CA GLY A 89 10.02 33.76 34.56
C GLY A 89 9.22 34.91 35.17
N GLY A 90 9.67 35.43 36.31
CA GLY A 90 9.12 36.62 36.95
C GLY A 90 7.90 36.39 37.84
N LEU A 91 7.52 35.12 38.07
CA LEU A 91 6.48 34.75 39.02
C LEU A 91 6.92 35.07 40.46
N ALA A 92 6.00 35.55 41.29
CA ALA A 92 6.27 35.89 42.68
C ALA A 92 6.70 34.67 43.52
N VAL A 93 7.42 34.89 44.62
CA VAL A 93 7.70 33.80 45.58
C VAL A 93 6.41 33.41 46.30
N GLY A 94 5.92 32.20 46.05
CA GLY A 94 4.61 31.73 46.52
C GLY A 94 4.24 30.34 46.02
N SER A 95 2.99 29.94 46.24
CA SER A 95 2.41 28.74 45.62
C SER A 95 1.57 29.15 44.42
N HIS A 96 1.95 28.66 43.24
CA HIS A 96 1.20 28.82 42.00
C HIS A 96 0.40 27.56 41.69
N THR A 97 -0.66 27.68 40.91
CA THR A 97 -1.50 26.56 40.47
C THR A 97 -1.44 26.45 38.96
N VAL A 98 -0.89 25.35 38.44
CA VAL A 98 -0.79 25.09 37.00
C VAL A 98 -1.87 24.10 36.61
N ALA A 99 -2.72 24.45 35.66
CA ALA A 99 -3.71 23.54 35.08
C ALA A 99 -3.34 23.16 33.64
N LEU A 100 -3.63 21.93 33.22
CA LEU A 100 -3.55 21.47 31.83
C LEU A 100 -4.97 21.15 31.32
N SER A 101 -5.28 21.56 30.09
CA SER A 101 -6.60 21.39 29.47
C SER A 101 -6.51 21.36 27.94
N GLY A 102 -7.62 21.01 27.27
CA GLY A 102 -7.64 20.82 25.82
C GLY A 102 -6.93 19.53 25.41
N LEU A 103 -7.37 18.40 25.97
CA LEU A 103 -6.98 17.07 25.51
C LEU A 103 -8.07 16.54 24.57
N ALA A 104 -7.68 15.91 23.46
CA ALA A 104 -8.56 15.12 22.61
C ALA A 104 -9.20 13.95 23.37
N ALA A 105 -10.35 13.48 22.87
CA ALA A 105 -11.18 12.48 23.54
C ALA A 105 -10.53 11.09 23.74
N ASN A 106 -9.42 10.81 23.04
CA ASN A 106 -8.61 9.59 23.19
C ASN A 106 -7.37 9.79 24.09
N CYS A 107 -7.10 11.01 24.54
CA CYS A 107 -5.99 11.37 25.42
C CYS A 107 -6.46 11.52 26.87
N THR A 108 -5.69 10.98 27.82
CA THR A 108 -6.02 10.99 29.25
C THR A 108 -4.84 11.45 30.11
N LEU A 109 -5.12 12.25 31.14
CA LEU A 109 -4.11 12.67 32.11
C LEU A 109 -3.86 11.56 33.15
N SER A 110 -2.61 11.15 33.29
CA SER A 110 -2.16 10.17 34.29
C SER A 110 -1.91 10.87 35.64
N GLY A 111 -2.93 11.54 36.17
CA GLY A 111 -2.85 12.31 37.42
C GLY A 111 -3.86 13.45 37.47
N ALA A 112 -3.69 14.35 38.44
CA ALA A 112 -4.52 15.56 38.52
C ALA A 112 -4.23 16.51 37.35
N ASN A 113 -5.30 17.08 36.77
CA ASN A 113 -5.19 18.11 35.73
C ASN A 113 -4.79 19.49 36.27
N SER A 114 -4.59 19.61 37.59
CA SER A 114 -4.11 20.80 38.28
C SER A 114 -3.02 20.41 39.28
N GLN A 115 -1.92 21.15 39.29
CA GLN A 115 -0.76 20.94 40.17
C GLN A 115 -0.42 22.25 40.88
N SER A 116 -0.36 22.21 42.22
CA SER A 116 0.18 23.33 43.00
C SER A 116 1.70 23.19 43.10
N VAL A 117 2.42 24.22 42.68
CA VAL A 117 3.89 24.26 42.62
C VAL A 117 4.40 25.50 43.35
N ARG A 118 5.32 25.31 44.28
CA ARG A 118 5.91 26.41 45.05
C ARG A 118 7.12 26.99 44.33
N VAL A 119 7.07 28.26 43.97
CA VAL A 119 8.18 29.02 43.39
C VAL A 119 9.00 29.67 44.51
N THR A 120 10.30 29.41 44.52
CA THR A 120 11.30 30.07 45.36
C THR A 120 12.09 31.09 44.55
N GLY A 121 12.67 32.10 45.22
CA GLY A 121 13.43 33.15 44.55
C GLY A 121 14.65 32.58 43.83
N THR A 122 14.94 33.08 42.62
CA THR A 122 16.00 32.59 41.70
C THR A 122 15.93 31.14 41.20
N ASP A 123 15.12 30.26 41.79
CA ASP A 123 14.94 28.88 41.33
C ASP A 123 13.95 28.76 40.15
N THR A 124 14.00 27.62 39.45
CA THR A 124 12.96 27.19 38.52
C THR A 124 12.22 25.96 39.08
N ALA A 125 11.04 26.16 39.65
CA ALA A 125 10.17 25.07 40.04
C ALA A 125 9.55 24.38 38.80
N THR A 126 9.07 23.14 38.90
CA THR A 126 8.52 22.41 37.73
C THR A 126 7.12 21.85 38.00
N ALA A 127 6.18 22.12 37.09
CA ALA A 127 4.95 21.36 36.91
C ALA A 127 5.15 20.32 35.79
N PHE A 128 4.69 19.08 35.99
CA PHE A 128 4.96 17.97 35.08
C PHE A 128 3.71 17.11 34.86
N PHE A 129 3.18 17.14 33.64
CA PHE A 129 1.98 16.39 33.26
C PHE A 129 2.34 15.18 32.40
N GLN A 130 1.69 14.05 32.67
CA GLN A 130 1.78 12.84 31.86
C GLN A 130 0.45 12.61 31.16
N VAL A 131 0.47 12.55 29.83
CA VAL A 131 -0.71 12.28 28.99
C VAL A 131 -0.52 10.95 28.26
N ALA A 132 -1.54 10.10 28.29
CA ALA A 132 -1.58 8.82 27.60
C ALA A 132 -2.72 8.83 26.57
N CYS A 133 -2.38 8.71 25.29
CA CYS A 133 -3.32 8.74 24.17
C CYS A 133 -3.50 7.34 23.56
N THR A 134 -4.70 6.77 23.71
CA THR A 134 -5.04 5.48 23.10
C THR A 134 -5.32 5.63 21.61
N SER A 135 -5.22 4.54 20.86
CA SER A 135 -5.76 4.51 19.50
C SER A 135 -7.29 4.60 19.52
N THR A 136 -7.88 5.10 18.44
CA THR A 136 -9.33 5.04 18.14
C THR A 136 -9.65 4.05 17.02
N ARG A 137 -8.64 3.36 16.49
CA ARG A 137 -8.69 2.54 15.27
C ARG A 137 -8.08 1.15 15.51
N GLY A 138 -8.54 0.16 14.76
CA GLY A 138 -7.96 -1.18 14.72
C GLY A 138 -7.55 -1.58 13.31
N ILE A 139 -7.29 -2.87 13.12
CA ILE A 139 -7.04 -3.49 11.82
C ILE A 139 -8.14 -4.52 11.56
N LEU A 140 -8.80 -4.45 10.40
CA LEU A 140 -9.68 -5.51 9.91
C LEU A 140 -8.87 -6.44 9.00
N GLN A 141 -8.62 -7.67 9.44
CA GLN A 141 -7.93 -8.68 8.65
C GLN A 141 -8.96 -9.67 8.09
N ILE A 142 -9.07 -9.75 6.76
CA ILE A 142 -10.00 -10.61 6.05
C ILE A 142 -9.18 -11.73 5.39
N SER A 143 -9.46 -12.97 5.77
CA SER A 143 -8.78 -14.16 5.25
C SER A 143 -9.79 -15.06 4.57
N ALA A 144 -9.50 -15.54 3.37
CA ALA A 144 -10.31 -16.54 2.68
C ALA A 144 -9.58 -17.88 2.68
N THR A 145 -10.25 -18.95 3.10
CA THR A 145 -9.79 -20.33 2.94
C THR A 145 -10.71 -21.02 1.94
N THR A 146 -10.18 -21.36 0.76
CA THR A 146 -10.96 -21.95 -0.33
C THR A 146 -10.44 -23.35 -0.65
N THR A 147 -11.34 -24.33 -0.56
CA THR A 147 -11.04 -25.75 -0.73
C THR A 147 -11.77 -26.35 -1.93
N GLY A 148 -11.35 -27.55 -2.35
CA GLY A 148 -11.94 -28.26 -3.48
C GLY A 148 -11.27 -27.92 -4.82
N SER A 149 -12.06 -27.71 -5.86
CA SER A 149 -11.62 -27.62 -7.25
C SER A 149 -12.38 -26.54 -8.02
N ASP A 150 -11.77 -26.00 -9.08
CA ASP A 150 -12.28 -24.87 -9.86
C ASP A 150 -12.65 -23.69 -8.95
N LEU A 151 -11.64 -23.20 -8.25
CA LEU A 151 -11.79 -22.11 -7.30
C LEU A 151 -12.19 -20.82 -8.05
N ASP A 152 -13.01 -20.04 -7.36
CA ASP A 152 -13.45 -18.69 -7.74
C ASP A 152 -12.23 -17.81 -8.08
N ALA A 153 -12.11 -17.40 -9.35
CA ALA A 153 -10.92 -16.72 -9.86
C ALA A 153 -10.97 -15.19 -9.69
N ASN A 154 -12.16 -14.59 -9.68
CA ASN A 154 -12.37 -13.17 -9.41
C ASN A 154 -12.41 -12.85 -7.91
N GLY A 155 -12.67 -13.86 -7.07
CA GLY A 155 -12.58 -13.77 -5.63
C GLY A 155 -13.73 -13.01 -4.99
N TYR A 156 -13.83 -13.15 -3.67
CA TYR A 156 -15.03 -12.83 -2.91
C TYR A 156 -15.12 -11.33 -2.63
N GLY A 157 -16.30 -10.77 -2.90
CA GLY A 157 -16.66 -9.42 -2.48
C GLY A 157 -17.06 -9.41 -1.01
N VAL A 158 -16.55 -8.46 -0.24
CA VAL A 158 -16.91 -8.26 1.17
C VAL A 158 -17.41 -6.83 1.34
N LEU A 159 -18.75 -6.68 1.33
CA LEU A 159 -19.42 -5.41 1.58
C LEU A 159 -19.42 -5.14 3.09
N VAL A 160 -18.78 -4.05 3.53
CA VAL A 160 -18.70 -3.70 4.95
C VAL A 160 -19.61 -2.50 5.25
N GLN A 161 -20.41 -2.63 6.31
CA GLN A 161 -21.46 -1.71 6.68
C GLN A 161 -21.40 -1.33 8.17
N ARG A 162 -21.82 -0.11 8.50
CA ARG A 162 -22.00 0.40 9.86
C ARG A 162 -23.46 0.86 10.01
N GLY A 163 -24.28 0.09 10.72
CA GLY A 163 -25.72 0.31 10.74
C GLY A 163 -26.32 0.11 9.34
N SER A 164 -26.95 1.15 8.79
CA SER A 164 -27.48 1.17 7.41
C SER A 164 -26.53 1.77 6.36
N GLU A 165 -25.34 2.25 6.76
CA GLU A 165 -24.35 2.85 5.86
C GLU A 165 -23.40 1.78 5.30
N THR A 166 -23.24 1.73 3.97
CA THR A 166 -22.23 0.88 3.31
C THR A 166 -20.95 1.68 3.10
N LEU A 167 -19.85 1.23 3.71
CA LEU A 167 -18.57 1.95 3.73
C LEU A 167 -17.67 1.57 2.54
N GLY A 168 -17.89 0.42 1.92
CA GLY A 168 -17.16 -0.02 0.74
C GLY A 168 -17.25 -1.53 0.52
N MET A 169 -16.55 -1.99 -0.53
CA MET A 169 -16.37 -3.41 -0.84
C MET A 169 -14.87 -3.73 -0.91
N ALA A 170 -14.41 -4.66 -0.07
CA ALA A 170 -13.11 -5.28 -0.25
C ALA A 170 -13.23 -6.49 -1.19
N ARG A 171 -12.14 -6.87 -1.88
CA ARG A 171 -12.05 -8.12 -2.65
C ARG A 171 -10.91 -8.98 -2.09
N VAL A 172 -11.17 -10.27 -1.89
CA VAL A 172 -10.19 -11.24 -1.38
C VAL A 172 -10.23 -12.52 -2.23
N GLY A 173 -9.11 -12.86 -2.85
CA GLY A 173 -8.97 -14.05 -3.68
C GLY A 173 -8.96 -15.35 -2.87
N PRO A 174 -9.11 -16.51 -3.53
CA PRO A 174 -9.08 -17.81 -2.87
C PRO A 174 -7.73 -18.05 -2.20
N ASN A 175 -7.75 -18.45 -0.93
CA ASN A 175 -6.55 -18.65 -0.10
C ASN A 175 -5.68 -17.38 0.12
N GLN A 176 -6.23 -16.19 -0.15
CA GLN A 176 -5.59 -14.90 0.16
C GLN A 176 -5.95 -14.41 1.57
N THR A 177 -5.09 -13.59 2.15
CA THR A 177 -5.44 -12.71 3.29
C THR A 177 -5.11 -11.27 2.96
N ILE A 178 -6.00 -10.35 3.32
CA ILE A 178 -5.83 -8.90 3.20
C ILE A 178 -6.01 -8.23 4.56
N SER A 179 -5.37 -7.09 4.77
CA SER A 179 -5.48 -6.29 6.00
C SER A 179 -5.85 -4.87 5.65
N ILE A 180 -6.91 -4.35 6.28
CA ILE A 180 -7.36 -2.97 6.17
C ILE A 180 -6.94 -2.25 7.47
N PRO A 181 -5.87 -1.45 7.46
CA PRO A 181 -5.41 -0.71 8.64
C PRO A 181 -6.31 0.49 8.93
N GLU A 182 -6.08 1.14 10.08
CA GLU A 182 -6.71 2.40 10.48
C GLU A 182 -8.25 2.39 10.51
N PHE A 183 -8.84 1.20 10.61
CA PHE A 183 -10.28 1.00 10.57
C PHE A 183 -10.90 1.48 11.89
N PRO A 184 -11.87 2.41 11.90
CA PRO A 184 -12.38 3.00 13.15
C PRO A 184 -12.96 1.95 14.12
N ALA A 185 -12.77 2.15 15.43
CA ALA A 185 -13.39 1.28 16.43
C ALA A 185 -14.92 1.36 16.38
N GLY A 186 -15.58 0.23 16.65
CA GLY A 186 -17.05 0.12 16.62
C GLY A 186 -17.57 -1.25 16.19
N SER A 187 -18.89 -1.38 16.12
CA SER A 187 -19.59 -2.58 15.62
C SER A 187 -19.94 -2.43 14.14
N TYR A 188 -19.81 -3.52 13.38
CA TYR A 188 -19.90 -3.57 11.94
C TYR A 188 -20.58 -4.85 11.45
N THR A 189 -21.10 -4.79 10.23
CA THR A 189 -21.64 -5.94 9.50
C THR A 189 -20.86 -6.13 8.21
N ALA A 190 -20.38 -7.33 7.94
CA ALA A 190 -19.88 -7.74 6.63
C ALA A 190 -20.91 -8.63 5.94
N THR A 191 -21.17 -8.38 4.66
CA THR A 191 -21.93 -9.29 3.79
C THR A 191 -21.01 -9.79 2.67
N ILE A 192 -20.80 -11.10 2.62
CA ILE A 192 -20.03 -11.78 1.58
C ILE A 192 -20.92 -11.94 0.36
N VAL A 193 -20.41 -11.49 -0.79
CA VAL A 193 -21.03 -11.53 -2.12
C VAL A 193 -20.00 -12.01 -3.14
N ASP A 194 -20.42 -12.16 -4.40
CA ASP A 194 -19.54 -12.60 -5.50
C ASP A 194 -18.83 -13.93 -5.17
N VAL A 195 -19.65 -14.97 -4.97
CA VAL A 195 -19.22 -16.36 -4.79
C VAL A 195 -19.72 -17.14 -6.01
N ALA A 196 -18.80 -17.70 -6.79
CA ALA A 196 -19.10 -18.43 -8.03
C ALA A 196 -20.10 -19.58 -7.82
N GLY A 197 -20.95 -19.86 -8.81
CA GLY A 197 -22.08 -20.80 -8.69
C GLY A 197 -21.72 -22.28 -8.47
N ASN A 198 -20.44 -22.66 -8.65
CA ASN A 198 -19.92 -23.98 -8.29
C ASN A 198 -19.33 -24.02 -6.87
N CYS A 199 -19.29 -22.89 -6.18
CA CYS A 199 -18.75 -22.71 -4.84
C CYS A 199 -19.86 -22.51 -3.81
N THR A 200 -19.63 -22.99 -2.58
CA THR A 200 -20.54 -22.82 -1.43
C THR A 200 -19.80 -22.08 -0.33
N LEU A 201 -20.41 -21.00 0.17
CA LEU A 201 -19.93 -20.30 1.35
C LEU A 201 -20.25 -21.12 2.61
N ASN A 202 -19.22 -21.43 3.39
CA ASN A 202 -19.36 -22.15 4.65
C ASN A 202 -19.67 -21.14 5.77
N GLY A 203 -20.86 -21.26 6.36
CA GLY A 203 -21.40 -20.32 7.35
C GLY A 203 -22.20 -19.16 6.73
N PRO A 204 -22.71 -18.23 7.55
CA PRO A 204 -23.63 -17.19 7.08
C PRO A 204 -22.96 -16.18 6.15
N ALA A 205 -23.74 -15.70 5.17
CA ALA A 205 -23.32 -14.65 4.23
C ALA A 205 -23.18 -13.28 4.91
N THR A 206 -24.06 -12.95 5.86
CA THR A 206 -23.98 -11.73 6.67
C THR A 206 -23.43 -12.05 8.06
N ARG A 207 -22.45 -11.27 8.52
CA ARG A 207 -21.65 -11.53 9.73
C ARG A 207 -21.43 -10.22 10.49
N THR A 208 -21.68 -10.21 11.80
CA THR A 208 -21.35 -9.07 12.66
C THR A 208 -19.97 -9.23 13.30
N PHE A 209 -19.25 -8.13 13.46
CA PHE A 209 -17.94 -8.10 14.10
C PHE A 209 -17.69 -6.74 14.78
N THR A 210 -16.78 -6.72 15.75
CA THR A 210 -16.39 -5.49 16.45
C THR A 210 -14.91 -5.21 16.20
N ILE A 211 -14.58 -3.98 15.87
CA ILE A 211 -13.22 -3.48 15.75
C ILE A 211 -12.84 -2.83 17.07
N THR A 212 -11.88 -3.45 17.75
CA THR A 212 -11.30 -2.95 19.00
C THR A 212 -10.08 -2.10 18.66
N ALA A 213 -9.94 -0.92 19.27
CA ALA A 213 -8.82 -0.04 19.00
C ALA A 213 -7.48 -0.67 19.42
N GLY A 214 -6.43 -0.44 18.63
CA GLY A 214 -5.10 -1.03 18.82
C GLY A 214 -5.00 -2.54 18.54
N ALA A 215 -6.08 -3.20 18.11
CA ALA A 215 -6.14 -4.64 17.88
C ALA A 215 -6.46 -5.02 16.43
N THR A 216 -6.14 -6.27 16.06
CA THR A 216 -6.50 -6.86 14.77
C THR A 216 -7.70 -7.79 14.92
N THR A 217 -8.84 -7.44 14.30
CA THR A 217 -10.03 -8.30 14.23
C THR A 217 -9.96 -9.19 13.00
N GLN A 218 -10.16 -10.49 13.19
CA GLN A 218 -10.18 -11.49 12.11
C GLN A 218 -11.59 -11.68 11.54
N LEU A 219 -11.71 -11.71 10.20
CA LEU A 219 -12.92 -12.10 9.48
C LEU A 219 -12.61 -13.29 8.54
N PRO A 220 -12.60 -14.53 9.05
CA PRO A 220 -12.26 -15.73 8.28
C PRO A 220 -13.44 -16.21 7.43
N ILE A 221 -13.32 -16.07 6.12
CA ILE A 221 -14.23 -16.59 5.10
C ILE A 221 -13.78 -18.01 4.74
N GLN A 222 -14.73 -18.95 4.64
CA GLN A 222 -14.45 -20.33 4.23
C GLN A 222 -15.35 -20.70 3.07
N VAL A 223 -14.79 -21.27 2.00
CA VAL A 223 -15.51 -21.61 0.78
C VAL A 223 -15.09 -23.01 0.30
N THR A 224 -16.05 -23.77 -0.22
CA THR A 224 -15.81 -25.08 -0.84
C THR A 224 -16.30 -25.05 -2.29
N CYS A 225 -15.41 -25.29 -3.25
CA CYS A 225 -15.71 -25.25 -4.68
C CYS A 225 -15.73 -26.66 -5.29
N THR A 226 -16.69 -26.89 -6.17
CA THR A 226 -16.91 -28.17 -6.87
C THR A 226 -16.40 -28.10 -8.30
N ALA A 227 -15.95 -29.25 -8.83
CA ALA A 227 -15.42 -29.33 -10.19
C ALA A 227 -16.51 -29.02 -11.22
N LEU A 228 -16.25 -28.05 -12.08
CA LEU A 228 -17.12 -27.72 -13.21
C LEU A 228 -16.95 -28.77 -14.33
N PRO A 229 -18.05 -29.18 -14.99
CA PRO A 229 -18.00 -30.01 -16.19
C PRO A 229 -17.06 -29.41 -17.24
N THR A 230 -16.23 -30.25 -17.84
CA THR A 230 -15.28 -29.85 -18.90
C THR A 230 -15.78 -30.35 -20.25
N ILE A 231 -15.94 -29.43 -21.20
CA ILE A 231 -16.33 -29.69 -22.58
C ILE A 231 -15.06 -29.63 -23.43
N LEU A 232 -14.76 -30.67 -24.22
CA LEU A 232 -13.68 -30.59 -25.21
C LEU A 232 -14.07 -29.55 -26.27
N GLY A 233 -13.25 -28.51 -26.42
CA GLY A 233 -13.52 -27.37 -27.28
C GLY A 233 -13.10 -27.63 -28.72
N PHE A 234 -11.79 -27.59 -28.94
CA PHE A 234 -11.17 -27.74 -30.26
C PHE A 234 -9.84 -28.50 -30.16
N PRO A 235 -9.54 -29.39 -31.12
CA PRO A 235 -8.21 -29.90 -31.35
C PRO A 235 -7.50 -29.10 -32.45
N PHE A 236 -6.31 -28.61 -32.16
CA PHE A 236 -5.35 -28.12 -33.13
C PHE A 236 -4.11 -29.02 -33.09
N THR A 237 -3.51 -29.26 -34.25
CA THR A 237 -2.34 -30.13 -34.43
C THR A 237 -1.38 -29.46 -35.39
N ASP A 238 -0.10 -29.50 -35.05
CA ASP A 238 0.99 -28.85 -35.78
C ASP A 238 1.96 -29.89 -36.38
N PRO A 239 2.72 -29.55 -37.44
CA PRO A 239 3.65 -30.48 -38.07
C PRO A 239 4.95 -30.63 -37.27
N ALA A 240 5.22 -31.82 -36.76
CA ALA A 240 6.45 -32.11 -36.01
C ALA A 240 7.73 -31.79 -36.80
N GLY A 241 8.59 -30.93 -36.25
CA GLY A 241 9.94 -30.65 -36.74
C GLY A 241 10.03 -29.60 -37.85
N ASP A 242 9.00 -28.78 -38.08
CA ASP A 242 9.03 -27.69 -39.08
C ASP A 242 9.62 -26.36 -38.57
N THR A 243 10.16 -26.39 -37.34
CA THR A 243 10.89 -25.32 -36.63
C THR A 243 11.73 -24.37 -37.49
N LEU A 244 11.72 -23.10 -37.11
CA LEU A 244 12.47 -22.02 -37.75
C LEU A 244 13.98 -22.28 -37.79
N SER A 245 14.60 -21.86 -38.89
CA SER A 245 16.04 -22.00 -39.13
C SER A 245 16.89 -21.39 -38.01
N ASN A 246 18.01 -22.05 -37.67
CA ASN A 246 19.00 -21.58 -36.69
C ASN A 246 20.31 -21.10 -37.37
N PRO A 247 20.31 -19.98 -38.12
CA PRO A 247 21.51 -19.50 -38.82
C PRO A 247 22.61 -19.01 -37.86
N GLY A 248 22.26 -18.69 -36.61
CA GLY A 248 23.21 -18.33 -35.56
C GLY A 248 23.92 -19.52 -34.90
N GLY A 249 23.53 -20.76 -35.20
CA GLY A 249 24.14 -21.96 -34.63
C GLY A 249 23.99 -22.09 -33.11
N SER A 250 22.93 -21.52 -32.53
CA SER A 250 22.67 -21.55 -31.09
C SER A 250 22.48 -22.99 -30.60
N GLY A 251 23.09 -23.31 -29.45
CA GLY A 251 22.99 -24.61 -28.79
C GLY A 251 21.69 -24.83 -27.99
N ALA A 252 20.79 -23.84 -27.94
CA ALA A 252 19.45 -24.02 -27.38
C ALA A 252 18.59 -24.89 -28.31
N GLY A 253 17.95 -25.91 -27.74
CA GLY A 253 17.02 -26.78 -28.45
C GLY A 253 15.84 -25.98 -28.99
N ALA A 254 15.33 -26.35 -30.16
CA ALA A 254 14.11 -25.75 -30.67
C ALA A 254 12.92 -26.15 -29.79
N ILE A 255 12.07 -25.18 -29.45
CA ILE A 255 10.67 -25.48 -29.13
C ILE A 255 10.00 -25.85 -30.46
N ASP A 256 9.16 -26.88 -30.42
CA ASP A 256 8.46 -27.51 -31.55
C ASP A 256 7.08 -27.90 -31.02
N LEU A 257 6.03 -27.18 -31.39
CA LEU A 257 4.65 -27.48 -31.01
C LEU A 257 4.14 -28.70 -31.79
N LEU A 258 3.26 -29.48 -31.16
CA LEU A 258 2.61 -30.65 -31.78
C LEU A 258 1.09 -30.60 -31.68
N GLU A 259 0.56 -30.09 -30.57
CA GLU A 259 -0.89 -30.10 -30.31
C GLU A 259 -1.31 -28.96 -29.39
N ILE A 260 -2.46 -28.36 -29.66
CA ILE A 260 -3.23 -27.58 -28.68
C ILE A 260 -4.61 -28.20 -28.53
N ARG A 261 -4.95 -28.59 -27.31
CA ARG A 261 -6.32 -28.97 -26.92
C ARG A 261 -6.96 -27.81 -26.17
N GLY A 262 -7.87 -27.11 -26.83
CA GLY A 262 -8.80 -26.19 -26.19
C GLY A 262 -9.93 -26.96 -25.52
N SER A 263 -10.25 -26.61 -24.28
CA SER A 263 -11.40 -27.15 -23.54
C SER A 263 -12.04 -26.07 -22.68
N TYR A 264 -13.34 -26.15 -22.45
CA TYR A 264 -14.11 -25.12 -21.76
C TYR A 264 -14.74 -25.66 -20.49
N LYS A 265 -14.77 -24.83 -19.47
CA LYS A 265 -15.67 -24.95 -18.31
C LYS A 265 -16.79 -23.92 -18.46
N ALA A 266 -17.65 -23.78 -17.45
CA ALA A 266 -18.64 -22.70 -17.42
C ALA A 266 -17.96 -21.31 -17.38
N ASP A 267 -16.86 -21.20 -16.64
CA ASP A 267 -16.16 -19.95 -16.31
C ASP A 267 -14.81 -19.74 -17.01
N SER A 268 -14.28 -20.76 -17.70
CA SER A 268 -12.89 -20.78 -18.16
C SER A 268 -12.70 -21.38 -19.54
N LEU A 269 -11.73 -20.85 -20.28
CA LEU A 269 -10.97 -21.56 -21.30
C LEU A 269 -9.78 -22.26 -20.64
N ILE A 270 -9.50 -23.51 -21.03
CA ILE A 270 -8.32 -24.28 -20.65
C ILE A 270 -7.63 -24.72 -21.93
N MET A 271 -6.43 -24.19 -22.18
CA MET A 271 -5.57 -24.57 -23.30
C MET A 271 -4.47 -25.50 -22.79
N THR A 272 -4.35 -26.68 -23.39
CA THR A 272 -3.25 -27.62 -23.15
C THR A 272 -2.40 -27.71 -24.40
N PHE A 273 -1.17 -27.20 -24.32
CA PHE A 273 -0.14 -27.25 -25.36
C PHE A 273 0.75 -28.48 -25.14
N ARG A 274 1.12 -29.18 -26.21
CA ARG A 274 2.14 -30.26 -26.21
C ARG A 274 3.25 -29.94 -27.18
N PHE A 275 4.49 -30.13 -26.74
CA PHE A 275 5.71 -29.91 -27.51
C PHE A 275 6.44 -31.23 -27.77
N ALA A 276 7.32 -31.30 -28.76
CA ALA A 276 8.09 -32.51 -29.06
C ALA A 276 9.18 -32.86 -28.03
N ALA A 277 9.52 -31.92 -27.14
CA ALA A 277 10.49 -32.08 -26.08
C ALA A 277 10.00 -31.44 -24.76
N PRO A 278 10.57 -31.81 -23.60
CA PRO A 278 10.20 -31.19 -22.32
C PRO A 278 10.49 -29.68 -22.30
N VAL A 279 9.56 -28.90 -21.76
CA VAL A 279 9.64 -27.43 -21.65
C VAL A 279 9.61 -26.96 -20.19
N LEU A 280 10.26 -25.84 -19.91
CA LEU A 280 10.28 -25.18 -18.61
C LEU A 280 9.71 -23.75 -18.70
N PRO A 281 9.21 -23.15 -17.60
CA PRO A 281 8.82 -21.75 -17.59
C PRO A 281 10.00 -20.82 -17.87
N ALA A 282 9.73 -19.61 -18.37
CA ALA A 282 10.75 -18.57 -18.57
C ALA A 282 11.55 -18.26 -17.29
N SER A 283 10.90 -18.30 -16.12
CA SER A 283 11.57 -18.09 -14.82
C SER A 283 12.69 -19.09 -14.50
N ALA A 284 12.71 -20.26 -15.15
CA ALA A 284 13.75 -21.27 -14.95
C ALA A 284 15.09 -20.93 -15.66
N ARG A 285 15.09 -20.02 -16.64
CA ARG A 285 16.28 -19.58 -17.40
C ARG A 285 17.13 -20.72 -17.98
N ALA A 286 16.47 -21.77 -18.46
CA ALA A 286 17.09 -22.97 -19.02
C ALA A 286 17.16 -22.92 -20.55
N ALA A 287 17.97 -23.80 -21.15
CA ALA A 287 18.08 -23.95 -22.61
C ALA A 287 16.79 -24.48 -23.31
N ASN A 288 15.77 -24.83 -22.51
CA ASN A 288 14.41 -25.21 -22.92
C ASN A 288 13.34 -24.41 -22.14
N SER A 289 13.69 -23.23 -21.60
CA SER A 289 12.70 -22.30 -21.05
C SER A 289 11.89 -21.70 -22.20
N LEU A 290 10.59 -21.99 -22.19
CA LEU A 290 9.61 -21.51 -23.16
C LEU A 290 9.42 -20.00 -23.03
N GLY A 291 9.64 -19.29 -24.13
CA GLY A 291 9.26 -17.90 -24.35
C GLY A 291 8.43 -17.76 -25.64
N GLY A 292 8.01 -16.54 -25.93
CA GLY A 292 7.13 -16.21 -27.04
C GLY A 292 5.75 -15.71 -26.60
N TRP A 293 4.81 -15.71 -27.54
CA TRP A 293 3.49 -15.08 -27.39
C TRP A 293 2.41 -15.94 -28.02
N VAL A 294 1.30 -16.15 -27.31
CA VAL A 294 0.03 -16.63 -27.91
C VAL A 294 -0.88 -15.43 -28.06
N GLU A 295 -1.29 -15.14 -29.29
CA GLU A 295 -2.02 -13.93 -29.67
C GLU A 295 -3.49 -14.27 -29.94
N PHE A 296 -4.41 -13.55 -29.30
CA PHE A 296 -5.85 -13.79 -29.38
C PHE A 296 -6.58 -12.60 -29.99
N ASP A 297 -7.44 -12.88 -30.96
CA ASP A 297 -8.43 -11.99 -31.59
C ASP A 297 -9.80 -12.49 -31.10
N THR A 298 -10.43 -11.73 -30.19
CA THR A 298 -11.56 -12.20 -29.36
C THR A 298 -12.90 -11.59 -29.72
N ASP A 299 -12.93 -10.45 -30.41
CA ASP A 299 -14.14 -9.98 -31.10
C ASP A 299 -14.31 -10.59 -32.51
N GLU A 300 -13.38 -11.47 -32.91
CA GLU A 300 -13.26 -12.08 -34.23
C GLU A 300 -13.11 -11.09 -35.39
N ASN A 301 -12.73 -9.83 -35.12
CA ASN A 301 -12.66 -8.78 -36.12
C ASN A 301 -11.21 -8.35 -36.39
N THR A 302 -10.70 -8.76 -37.56
CA THR A 302 -9.32 -8.46 -38.01
C THR A 302 -9.09 -6.98 -38.40
N THR A 303 -9.93 -6.07 -37.92
CA THR A 303 -9.81 -4.61 -38.09
C THR A 303 -9.75 -3.85 -36.75
N THR A 304 -10.02 -4.53 -35.63
CA THR A 304 -9.78 -4.08 -34.26
C THR A 304 -8.45 -4.67 -33.73
N GLY A 305 -8.11 -4.42 -32.45
CA GLY A 305 -6.86 -4.91 -31.84
C GLY A 305 -5.57 -4.32 -32.43
N MET A 306 -4.45 -5.04 -32.28
CA MET A 306 -3.17 -4.75 -32.93
C MET A 306 -2.82 -5.76 -34.03
N SER A 307 -1.88 -5.40 -34.91
CA SER A 307 -1.27 -6.35 -35.84
C SER A 307 -0.42 -7.39 -35.09
N PRO A 308 -0.49 -8.69 -35.44
CA PRO A 308 0.17 -9.76 -34.68
C PRO A 308 1.69 -9.71 -34.76
N ALA A 309 2.33 -9.86 -33.60
CA ALA A 309 3.78 -9.92 -33.43
C ALA A 309 4.38 -11.13 -34.16
N THR A 310 3.65 -12.24 -34.28
CA THR A 310 4.02 -13.45 -35.02
C THR A 310 4.49 -13.14 -36.46
N ASN A 311 3.93 -12.12 -37.11
CA ASN A 311 4.30 -11.72 -38.47
C ASN A 311 5.68 -11.04 -38.55
N ALA A 312 6.19 -10.48 -37.45
CA ALA A 312 7.54 -9.92 -37.39
C ALA A 312 8.64 -11.00 -37.45
N PHE A 313 8.28 -12.28 -37.23
CA PHE A 313 9.20 -13.42 -37.20
C PHE A 313 9.07 -14.35 -38.41
N GLY A 314 8.22 -13.99 -39.39
CA GLY A 314 8.00 -14.75 -40.63
C GLY A 314 6.59 -15.33 -40.79
N GLY A 315 5.71 -15.14 -39.79
CA GLY A 315 4.32 -15.54 -39.86
C GLY A 315 3.47 -14.73 -40.85
N ASN A 316 2.27 -15.24 -41.13
CA ASN A 316 1.28 -14.71 -42.07
C ASN A 316 -0.12 -14.58 -41.43
N ALA A 317 -0.16 -14.40 -40.11
CA ALA A 317 -1.38 -14.32 -39.31
C ALA A 317 -2.26 -13.12 -39.68
N ALA A 318 -3.56 -13.37 -39.79
CA ALA A 318 -4.60 -12.37 -40.02
C ALA A 318 -5.48 -12.26 -38.76
N LEU A 319 -5.00 -11.46 -37.79
CA LEU A 319 -5.60 -11.25 -36.47
C LEU A 319 -5.78 -9.76 -36.20
N GLY A 320 -6.86 -9.41 -35.50
CA GLY A 320 -6.96 -8.19 -34.70
C GLY A 320 -6.65 -8.52 -33.23
N VAL A 321 -5.40 -8.37 -32.79
CA VAL A 321 -4.97 -8.90 -31.49
C VAL A 321 -5.51 -8.05 -30.33
N ASP A 322 -6.41 -8.63 -29.54
CA ASP A 322 -6.99 -8.08 -28.32
C ASP A 322 -6.17 -8.41 -27.07
N TYR A 323 -5.74 -9.67 -26.96
CA TYR A 323 -5.04 -10.22 -25.79
C TYR A 323 -3.80 -11.01 -26.20
N VAL A 324 -2.77 -11.01 -25.35
CA VAL A 324 -1.54 -11.78 -25.54
C VAL A 324 -1.19 -12.54 -24.26
N LEU A 325 -0.88 -13.82 -24.39
CA LEU A 325 -0.23 -14.59 -23.33
C LEU A 325 1.29 -14.39 -23.42
N ASP A 326 1.86 -13.64 -22.49
CA ASP A 326 3.31 -13.34 -22.47
C ASP A 326 4.08 -14.48 -21.78
N LEU A 327 4.53 -15.48 -22.54
CA LEU A 327 5.23 -16.64 -21.97
C LEU A 327 6.58 -16.25 -21.35
N PHE A 328 7.16 -15.11 -21.72
CA PHE A 328 8.36 -14.58 -21.06
C PHE A 328 8.12 -14.08 -19.63
N SER A 329 6.87 -13.98 -19.18
CA SER A 329 6.46 -13.68 -17.80
C SER A 329 6.22 -14.95 -16.94
N ALA A 330 6.27 -16.13 -17.56
CA ALA A 330 5.78 -17.37 -16.96
C ALA A 330 6.66 -17.90 -15.82
N ASP A 331 6.01 -18.35 -14.77
CA ASP A 331 6.57 -19.19 -13.70
C ASP A 331 5.90 -20.58 -13.67
N SER A 332 6.23 -21.40 -12.66
CA SER A 332 5.71 -22.76 -12.53
C SER A 332 4.22 -22.87 -12.21
N THR A 333 3.55 -21.74 -11.94
CA THR A 333 2.15 -21.65 -11.47
C THR A 333 1.28 -20.62 -12.20
N SER A 334 1.90 -19.63 -12.86
CA SER A 334 1.20 -18.50 -13.48
C SER A 334 1.95 -17.86 -14.66
N VAL A 335 1.20 -17.13 -15.50
CA VAL A 335 1.68 -16.35 -16.65
C VAL A 335 0.79 -15.12 -16.82
N ASP A 336 1.33 -14.02 -17.33
CA ASP A 336 0.57 -12.81 -17.64
C ASP A 336 -0.26 -13.00 -18.92
N LEU A 337 -1.55 -12.66 -18.82
CA LEU A 337 -2.44 -12.37 -19.94
C LEU A 337 -2.59 -10.85 -20.03
N ASP A 338 -1.97 -10.26 -21.04
CA ASP A 338 -2.02 -8.81 -21.30
C ASP A 338 -3.21 -8.47 -22.19
N ARG A 339 -3.92 -7.38 -21.86
CA ARG A 339 -4.93 -6.79 -22.73
C ARG A 339 -4.31 -5.65 -23.54
N VAL A 340 -4.17 -5.89 -24.83
CA VAL A 340 -3.40 -5.05 -25.76
C VAL A 340 -4.16 -3.77 -26.13
N SER A 341 -5.46 -3.89 -26.40
CA SER A 341 -6.28 -2.79 -26.93
C SER A 341 -6.58 -1.65 -25.94
N THR A 342 -6.47 -1.90 -24.63
CA THR A 342 -6.73 -0.89 -23.58
C THR A 342 -5.56 -0.65 -22.63
N GLY A 343 -4.52 -1.49 -22.70
CA GLY A 343 -3.61 -1.72 -21.58
C GLY A 343 -4.27 -2.50 -20.43
N GLY A 344 -3.43 -3.18 -19.65
CA GLY A 344 -3.84 -4.04 -18.53
C GLY A 344 -3.16 -5.41 -18.59
N SER A 345 -2.98 -6.04 -17.43
CA SER A 345 -2.35 -7.35 -17.32
C SER A 345 -2.97 -8.14 -16.16
N LEU A 346 -3.18 -9.44 -16.35
CA LEU A 346 -3.74 -10.35 -15.35
C LEU A 346 -2.92 -11.65 -15.31
N ARG A 347 -2.41 -12.05 -14.14
CA ARG A 347 -1.81 -13.39 -13.98
C ARG A 347 -2.90 -14.46 -14.00
N VAL A 348 -2.89 -15.26 -15.06
CA VAL A 348 -3.71 -16.48 -15.20
C VAL A 348 -2.90 -17.70 -14.78
N SER A 349 -3.57 -18.81 -14.44
CA SER A 349 -2.86 -20.00 -13.93
C SER A 349 -2.23 -20.78 -15.08
N ALA A 350 -0.94 -21.10 -14.93
CA ALA A 350 -0.15 -21.94 -15.84
C ALA A 350 0.43 -23.14 -15.06
N ARG A 351 0.63 -24.27 -15.73
CA ARG A 351 1.32 -25.44 -15.19
C ARG A 351 2.18 -26.11 -16.26
N PHE A 352 3.47 -26.23 -15.99
CA PHE A 352 4.43 -26.94 -16.82
C PHE A 352 4.62 -28.37 -16.28
N SER A 353 4.58 -29.37 -17.15
CA SER A 353 4.71 -30.78 -16.78
C SER A 353 5.30 -31.60 -17.93
N GLY A 354 6.64 -31.69 -17.97
CA GLY A 354 7.33 -32.44 -19.02
C GLY A 354 7.17 -31.75 -20.38
N ASP A 355 6.57 -32.45 -21.34
CA ASP A 355 6.28 -31.99 -22.70
C ASP A 355 5.07 -31.03 -22.80
N SER A 356 4.40 -30.76 -21.68
CA SER A 356 3.07 -30.15 -21.67
C SER A 356 3.00 -28.85 -20.87
N LEU A 357 2.29 -27.86 -21.40
CA LEU A 357 1.86 -26.64 -20.71
C LEU A 357 0.32 -26.59 -20.65
N VAL A 358 -0.25 -26.40 -19.46
CA VAL A 358 -1.70 -26.17 -19.28
C VAL A 358 -1.93 -24.75 -18.75
N VAL A 359 -2.78 -23.97 -19.41
CA VAL A 359 -3.17 -22.61 -19.03
C VAL A 359 -4.67 -22.55 -18.80
N ARG A 360 -5.13 -22.01 -17.66
CA ARG A 360 -6.55 -21.73 -17.35
C ARG A 360 -6.79 -20.22 -17.39
N ILE A 361 -7.49 -19.77 -18.43
CA ILE A 361 -7.91 -18.38 -18.63
C ILE A 361 -9.39 -18.23 -18.22
N PRO A 362 -9.76 -17.37 -17.27
CA PRO A 362 -11.16 -17.04 -17.00
C PRO A 362 -11.81 -16.35 -18.21
N LEU A 363 -13.01 -16.75 -18.62
CA LEU A 363 -13.71 -16.12 -19.76
C LEU A 363 -14.06 -14.65 -19.48
N SER A 364 -14.25 -14.29 -18.21
CA SER A 364 -14.41 -12.90 -17.76
C SER A 364 -13.14 -12.05 -17.94
N ALA A 365 -11.95 -12.65 -18.03
CA ALA A 365 -10.71 -11.95 -18.37
C ALA A 365 -10.65 -11.60 -19.87
N LEU A 366 -11.27 -12.41 -20.73
CA LEU A 366 -11.43 -12.18 -22.17
C LEU A 366 -12.65 -11.30 -22.48
N GLY A 367 -12.94 -10.31 -21.62
CA GLY A 367 -14.04 -9.36 -21.81
C GLY A 367 -15.46 -9.92 -21.66
N ASN A 368 -15.62 -11.19 -21.26
CA ASN A 368 -16.85 -11.98 -21.35
C ASN A 368 -17.24 -12.38 -22.79
N ASP A 369 -16.24 -12.68 -23.62
CA ASP A 369 -16.39 -13.41 -24.88
C ASP A 369 -17.26 -14.69 -24.72
N ASP A 370 -17.96 -15.07 -25.80
CA ASP A 370 -18.78 -16.29 -25.87
C ASP A 370 -17.93 -17.58 -25.83
N GLY A 371 -16.64 -17.46 -26.15
CA GLY A 371 -15.61 -18.48 -26.16
C GLY A 371 -15.10 -18.82 -27.57
N ASN A 372 -15.60 -18.17 -28.61
CA ASN A 372 -15.07 -18.21 -29.97
C ASN A 372 -13.97 -17.17 -30.15
N PHE A 373 -12.82 -17.57 -30.67
CA PHE A 373 -11.71 -16.64 -30.88
C PHE A 373 -10.82 -17.13 -32.01
N LYS A 374 -10.00 -16.25 -32.56
CA LYS A 374 -8.90 -16.64 -33.45
C LYS A 374 -7.59 -16.56 -32.71
N PHE A 375 -6.65 -17.42 -33.06
CA PHE A 375 -5.31 -17.38 -32.49
C PHE A 375 -4.20 -17.72 -33.49
N ALA A 376 -3.03 -17.18 -33.18
CA ALA A 376 -1.72 -17.55 -33.72
C ALA A 376 -0.67 -17.41 -32.61
N MET A 377 0.52 -17.94 -32.80
CA MET A 377 1.62 -17.81 -31.85
C MET A 377 2.98 -17.88 -32.53
N VAL A 378 3.97 -17.35 -31.81
CA VAL A 378 5.38 -17.61 -32.04
C VAL A 378 5.98 -18.12 -30.73
N PHE A 379 6.67 -19.25 -30.78
CA PHE A 379 7.35 -19.85 -29.64
C PHE A 379 8.85 -19.89 -29.84
N GLY A 380 9.60 -20.01 -28.74
CA GLY A 380 11.04 -20.13 -28.78
C GLY A 380 11.69 -20.17 -27.41
N THR A 381 12.99 -19.98 -27.41
CA THR A 381 13.88 -19.88 -26.24
C THR A 381 14.37 -18.43 -26.09
N GLU A 382 14.99 -18.06 -24.96
CA GLU A 382 15.40 -16.65 -24.72
C GLU A 382 16.35 -16.07 -25.82
N ASP A 383 17.04 -16.91 -26.60
CA ASP A 383 17.90 -16.52 -27.71
C ASP A 383 17.20 -16.29 -29.06
N ARG A 384 16.16 -17.07 -29.42
CA ARG A 384 15.44 -16.91 -30.71
C ARG A 384 14.01 -17.46 -30.69
N PRO A 385 13.11 -16.96 -31.57
CA PRO A 385 11.93 -17.73 -31.95
C PRO A 385 12.39 -19.01 -32.68
N THR A 386 11.72 -20.12 -32.41
CA THR A 386 12.02 -21.44 -33.00
C THR A 386 10.84 -22.05 -33.73
N ASP A 387 9.63 -21.50 -33.59
CA ASP A 387 8.38 -22.13 -34.06
C ASP A 387 7.27 -21.06 -34.23
N ILE A 388 6.40 -21.23 -35.22
CA ILE A 388 5.28 -20.33 -35.58
C ILE A 388 4.06 -21.15 -35.98
N ALA A 389 2.99 -21.02 -35.19
CA ALA A 389 1.79 -21.84 -35.31
C ALA A 389 0.50 -21.00 -35.38
N PRO A 390 -0.48 -21.37 -36.23
CA PRO A 390 -0.39 -22.37 -37.29
C PRO A 390 0.40 -21.86 -38.50
N ASN A 391 0.97 -22.75 -39.31
CA ASN A 391 1.58 -22.37 -40.61
C ASN A 391 0.55 -21.80 -41.60
N ALA A 392 -0.74 -22.07 -41.38
CA ALA A 392 -1.87 -21.46 -42.09
C ALA A 392 -2.17 -20.01 -41.66
N GLY A 393 -1.39 -19.46 -40.73
CA GLY A 393 -1.47 -18.09 -40.21
C GLY A 393 -2.45 -17.93 -39.04
N VAL A 394 -3.57 -18.64 -39.04
CA VAL A 394 -4.59 -18.48 -37.97
C VAL A 394 -5.44 -19.74 -37.80
N TYR A 395 -5.78 -20.06 -36.55
CA TYR A 395 -6.80 -21.05 -36.21
C TYR A 395 -8.03 -20.34 -35.62
N ALA A 396 -9.22 -20.70 -36.08
CA ALA A 396 -10.49 -20.21 -35.53
C ALA A 396 -11.02 -21.21 -34.49
N ALA A 397 -10.76 -20.95 -33.21
CA ALA A 397 -11.34 -21.69 -32.11
C ALA A 397 -12.85 -21.49 -32.07
N ARG A 398 -13.59 -22.59 -31.90
CA ARG A 398 -15.03 -22.56 -31.67
C ARG A 398 -15.38 -23.25 -30.37
N ARG A 399 -16.17 -22.57 -29.53
CA ARG A 399 -16.78 -23.21 -28.36
C ARG A 399 -17.94 -24.08 -28.87
N PRO A 400 -17.98 -25.38 -28.56
CA PRO A 400 -19.13 -26.20 -28.90
C PRO A 400 -20.37 -25.65 -28.20
N GLY A 401 -21.33 -25.16 -29.00
CA GLY A 401 -22.58 -24.65 -28.47
C GLY A 401 -23.31 -25.73 -27.68
N SER A 402 -23.78 -25.40 -26.49
CA SER A 402 -24.75 -26.23 -25.79
C SER A 402 -26.00 -26.38 -26.66
N MET A 403 -26.46 -27.63 -26.84
CA MET A 403 -27.88 -27.79 -27.17
C MET A 403 -28.69 -27.13 -26.05
N VAL A 404 -29.68 -26.30 -26.43
CA VAL A 404 -30.22 -25.16 -25.63
C VAL A 404 -29.21 -24.00 -25.58
N GLN A 405 -29.32 -22.95 -26.42
CA GLN A 405 -30.52 -22.12 -26.60
C GLN A 405 -30.83 -21.73 -28.06
N SER A 406 -32.11 -21.81 -28.42
CA SER A 406 -32.66 -21.21 -29.63
C SER A 406 -33.11 -19.76 -29.38
N ALA A 407 -32.53 -18.82 -30.14
CA ALA A 407 -33.10 -17.50 -30.45
C ALA A 407 -33.52 -16.57 -29.27
N ALA A 408 -32.55 -16.03 -28.52
CA ALA A 408 -32.79 -14.89 -27.62
C ALA A 408 -31.56 -14.00 -27.33
N SER A 409 -30.88 -13.46 -28.36
CA SER A 409 -30.02 -12.25 -28.24
C SER A 409 -29.59 -11.68 -29.60
N ARG A 410 -30.51 -11.03 -30.30
CA ARG A 410 -30.20 -10.08 -31.39
C ARG A 410 -30.69 -8.69 -30.99
N MET A 411 -29.86 -7.90 -30.30
CA MET A 411 -29.93 -6.43 -30.28
C MET A 411 -28.78 -5.80 -29.45
N LEU A 412 -28.46 -4.54 -29.77
CA LEU A 412 -27.67 -3.59 -28.97
C LEU A 412 -26.15 -3.82 -28.84
N ALA A 413 -25.42 -3.54 -29.92
CA ALA A 413 -24.08 -2.93 -29.88
C ALA A 413 -23.78 -2.24 -31.23
N ASP A 414 -24.26 -1.01 -31.41
CA ASP A 414 -23.93 -0.17 -32.58
C ASP A 414 -23.70 1.27 -32.13
N ALA A 415 -22.42 1.64 -32.02
CA ALA A 415 -21.95 2.96 -31.63
C ALA A 415 -20.52 3.17 -32.16
N PRO A 416 -20.22 4.26 -32.89
CA PRO A 416 -18.91 4.46 -33.50
C PRO A 416 -17.84 4.88 -32.47
N PRO A 417 -16.58 4.42 -32.61
CA PRO A 417 -15.49 4.80 -31.71
C PRO A 417 -15.03 6.26 -31.95
N PRO A 418 -14.59 6.98 -30.90
CA PRO A 418 -13.97 8.29 -31.05
C PRO A 418 -12.55 8.21 -31.64
N SER A 419 -12.09 9.31 -32.24
CA SER A 419 -10.88 9.33 -33.07
C SER A 419 -9.57 9.62 -32.33
N SER A 420 -8.49 9.04 -32.86
CA SER A 420 -7.08 9.48 -32.79
C SER A 420 -6.36 9.53 -31.42
N GLY A 421 -5.31 8.72 -31.30
CA GLY A 421 -4.39 8.68 -30.16
C GLY A 421 -3.17 7.78 -30.43
N THR A 422 -2.48 7.99 -31.55
CA THR A 422 -1.52 7.01 -32.10
C THR A 422 -0.19 6.96 -31.35
N THR A 423 -0.06 6.06 -30.37
CA THR A 423 1.24 5.63 -29.83
C THR A 423 1.89 4.63 -30.81
N VAL A 424 3.11 4.92 -31.27
CA VAL A 424 3.82 4.09 -32.25
C VAL A 424 4.94 3.32 -31.56
N TYR A 425 4.82 1.98 -31.51
CA TYR A 425 5.92 1.08 -31.18
C TYR A 425 6.99 1.14 -32.29
N ARG A 426 7.91 2.11 -32.21
CA ARG A 426 9.07 2.15 -33.10
C ARG A 426 10.07 1.07 -32.69
N ARG A 427 10.48 0.27 -33.68
CA ARG A 427 11.74 -0.47 -33.67
C ARG A 427 12.87 0.48 -33.27
N ARG A 428 13.49 0.25 -32.10
CA ARG A 428 14.79 0.82 -31.73
C ARG A 428 15.85 -0.23 -32.07
N ASP A 429 17.03 0.21 -32.48
CA ASP A 429 17.99 -0.67 -33.14
C ASP A 429 18.52 -1.82 -32.28
N LEU A 430 18.91 -2.91 -32.95
CA LEU A 430 18.96 -4.26 -32.40
C LEU A 430 20.03 -4.46 -31.31
N GLY A 431 19.59 -4.86 -30.13
CA GLY A 431 20.35 -5.72 -29.23
C GLY A 431 20.18 -7.21 -29.58
N PRO A 432 20.89 -8.13 -28.89
CA PRO A 432 20.88 -9.57 -29.22
C PRO A 432 19.63 -10.34 -28.74
N SER A 433 18.64 -9.68 -28.13
CA SER A 433 17.41 -10.31 -27.60
C SER A 433 16.21 -10.02 -28.49
N TRP A 434 15.48 -11.07 -28.90
CA TRP A 434 14.25 -10.96 -29.70
C TRP A 434 12.99 -10.59 -28.89
N ARG A 435 13.09 -10.60 -27.54
CA ARG A 435 12.04 -10.10 -26.64
C ARG A 435 11.66 -8.67 -27.01
N ILE A 436 10.39 -8.46 -27.34
CA ILE A 436 9.80 -7.13 -27.50
C ILE A 436 9.57 -6.55 -26.10
N GLU A 437 10.23 -5.44 -25.77
CA GLU A 437 10.03 -4.74 -24.50
C GLU A 437 8.73 -3.91 -24.55
N ARG A 438 7.97 -3.90 -23.45
CA ARG A 438 6.73 -3.13 -23.33
C ARG A 438 7.06 -1.64 -23.32
N GLY A 439 6.64 -0.91 -24.35
CA GLY A 439 6.70 0.55 -24.37
C GLY A 439 5.72 1.15 -23.37
N HIS A 440 6.14 2.22 -22.68
CA HIS A 440 5.29 3.10 -21.88
C HIS A 440 4.65 4.20 -22.73
#